data_AF-A0A5S4THD6-F1
#
_entry.id   AF-A0A5S4THD6-F1
#
_cell.length_a   1.000
_cell.length_b   1.000
_cell.length_c   1.000
_cell.angle_alpha   90.00
_cell.angle_beta   90.00
_cell.angle_gamma   90.00
#
_symmetry.space_group_name_H-M   'P 1'
#
loop_
_entity.id
_entity.type
_entity.pdbx_description
1 polymer ?
#
loop_
_entity_poly.entity_id
_entity_poly.type
_entity_poly.pdbx_seq_one_letter_code
_entity_poly.pdbx_strand_id
1 'polypeptide(L)'
;MDEVPTSVLSAERCHLGEGPTYDAATDTAWWFDIRERRLFEHRFAVGRTEIHALPNMASALARIDDARQLIVTDDGLYVRQVADGRLELFAALEADNPATRSNDSRVHPSGT
;
A
#
# COMPACT_ATOMS: atom_id res chain seq x y z
N MET A 1 13.94 30.96 4.19
CA MET A 1 13.37 29.65 3.84
C MET A 1 14.06 28.70 4.76
N ASP A 2 13.33 28.18 5.75
CA ASP A 2 13.92 27.28 6.73
C ASP A 2 14.28 25.96 6.03
N GLU A 3 15.50 25.50 6.23
CA GLU A 3 15.98 24.25 5.66
C GLU A 3 15.43 23.11 6.52
N VAL A 4 14.51 22.32 5.96
CA VAL A 4 13.99 21.12 6.63
C VAL A 4 14.98 19.99 6.35
N PRO A 5 15.64 19.41 7.37
CA PRO A 5 16.56 18.29 7.15
C PRO A 5 15.81 17.13 6.51
N THR A 6 16.36 16.58 5.42
CA THR A 6 15.80 15.43 4.72
C THR A 6 16.83 14.31 4.63
N SER A 7 16.35 13.07 4.73
CA SER A 7 17.16 11.87 4.56
C SER A 7 16.39 10.82 3.79
N VAL A 8 17.11 9.93 3.12
CA VAL A 8 16.49 8.79 2.41
C VAL A 8 15.92 7.81 3.43
N LEU A 9 14.62 7.51 3.35
CA LEU A 9 13.95 6.57 4.25
C LEU A 9 14.32 5.11 3.96
N SER A 10 14.40 4.74 2.68
CA SER A 10 14.70 3.38 2.23
C SER A 10 15.68 3.40 1.07
N ALA A 11 16.71 2.55 1.12
CA ALA A 11 17.66 2.38 0.03
C ALA A 11 17.14 1.46 -1.10
N GLU A 12 16.00 0.79 -0.86
CA GLU A 12 15.38 -0.12 -1.82
C GLU A 12 14.86 0.63 -3.04
N ARG A 13 15.34 0.25 -4.22
CA ARG A 13 14.91 0.85 -5.48
C ARG A 13 13.63 0.18 -5.97
N CYS A 14 12.58 0.96 -6.12
CA CYS A 14 11.34 0.52 -6.76
C CYS A 14 11.45 0.68 -8.26
N HIS A 15 10.87 -0.25 -9.02
CA HIS A 15 10.63 -0.07 -10.44
C HIS A 15 9.62 1.07 -10.65
N LEU A 16 8.49 1.01 -9.93
CA LEU A 16 7.50 2.07 -9.88
C LEU A 16 7.00 2.24 -8.43
N GLY A 17 7.72 3.08 -7.67
CA GLY A 17 7.39 3.42 -6.29
C GLY A 17 6.23 4.40 -6.22
N GLU A 18 5.09 4.01 -5.66
CA GLU A 18 3.85 4.81 -5.67
C GLU A 18 2.92 4.49 -4.49
N GLY A 19 1.83 5.25 -4.38
CA GLY A 19 0.75 5.04 -3.41
C GLY A 19 1.18 5.14 -1.93
N PRO A 20 2.03 6.10 -1.54
CA PRO A 20 2.43 6.24 -0.15
C PRO A 20 1.22 6.62 0.73
N THR A 21 1.06 5.91 1.84
CA THR A 21 0.09 6.22 2.89
C THR A 21 0.70 6.01 4.28
N TYR A 22 0.13 6.65 5.29
CA TYR A 22 0.63 6.57 6.66
C TYR A 22 -0.49 6.18 7.62
N ASP A 23 -0.23 5.15 8.42
CA ASP A 23 -1.09 4.73 9.53
C ASP A 23 -0.55 5.34 10.83
N ALA A 24 -1.27 6.34 11.34
CA ALA A 24 -0.91 7.01 12.59
C ALA A 24 -1.13 6.14 13.84
N ALA A 25 -1.98 5.11 13.77
CA ALA A 25 -2.23 4.23 14.91
C ALA A 25 -1.03 3.33 15.19
N THR A 26 -0.28 2.94 14.15
CA THR A 26 0.88 2.04 14.25
C THR A 26 2.20 2.72 13.92
N ASP A 27 2.22 4.03 13.68
CA ASP A 27 3.39 4.80 13.25
C ASP A 27 4.12 4.14 12.06
N THR A 28 3.35 3.84 11.01
CA THR A 28 3.81 3.02 9.89
C THR A 28 3.51 3.68 8.55
N ALA A 29 4.55 3.86 7.73
CA ALA A 29 4.39 4.22 6.32
C ALA A 29 4.26 2.96 5.45
N TRP A 30 3.39 3.02 4.46
CA TRP A 30 3.17 1.99 3.46
C TRP A 30 3.32 2.57 2.07
N TRP A 31 3.88 1.81 1.13
CA TRP A 31 3.93 2.19 -0.29
C TRP A 31 4.12 0.95 -1.17
N PHE A 32 3.92 1.08 -2.47
CA PHE A 32 4.02 -0.03 -3.41
C PHE A 32 5.23 0.10 -4.33
N ASP A 33 5.78 -1.04 -4.75
CA ASP A 33 6.37 -1.14 -6.07
C ASP A 33 5.38 -1.88 -6.98
N ILE A 34 4.64 -1.10 -7.77
CA ILE A 34 3.47 -1.59 -8.51
C ILE A 34 3.87 -2.69 -9.49
N ARG A 35 4.96 -2.48 -10.26
CA ARG A 35 5.36 -3.41 -11.33
C ARG A 35 5.95 -4.70 -10.79
N GLU A 36 6.60 -4.63 -9.64
CA GLU A 36 7.20 -5.80 -8.99
C GLU A 36 6.25 -6.49 -7.99
N ARG A 37 5.01 -6.00 -7.84
CA ARG A 37 3.99 -6.54 -6.92
C ARG A 37 4.50 -6.62 -5.49
N ARG A 38 5.04 -5.52 -4.98
CA ARG A 38 5.57 -5.42 -3.62
C ARG A 38 4.84 -4.34 -2.83
N LEU A 39 4.48 -4.65 -1.59
CA LEU A 39 4.04 -3.69 -0.59
C LEU A 39 5.16 -3.52 0.43
N PHE A 40 5.59 -2.29 0.63
CA PHE A 40 6.56 -1.93 1.64
C PHE A 40 5.84 -1.48 2.91
N GLU A 41 6.41 -1.85 4.05
CA GLU A 41 5.97 -1.47 5.38
C GLU A 41 7.16 -0.88 6.13
N HIS A 42 7.16 0.41 6.42
CA HIS A 42 8.17 1.03 7.26
C HIS A 42 7.58 1.41 8.61
N ARG A 43 8.00 0.72 9.67
CA ARG A 43 7.63 1.02 11.05
C ARG A 43 8.65 1.98 11.65
N PHE A 44 8.25 3.23 11.84
CA PHE A 44 9.16 4.28 12.37
C PHE A 44 9.60 3.99 13.80
N ALA A 45 8.70 3.45 14.63
CA ALA A 45 8.98 3.07 16.02
C ALA A 45 10.22 2.17 16.19
N VAL A 46 10.56 1.36 15.17
CA VAL A 46 11.72 0.45 15.18
C VAL A 46 12.69 0.71 14.02
N GLY A 47 12.44 1.71 13.18
CA GLY A 47 13.26 2.06 12.03
C GLY A 47 13.45 0.93 11.01
N ARG A 48 12.44 0.07 10.82
CA ARG A 48 12.55 -1.14 9.99
C ARG A 48 11.59 -1.10 8.81
N THR A 49 12.12 -1.42 7.62
CA THR A 49 11.34 -1.69 6.42
C THR A 49 11.18 -3.19 6.20
N GLU A 50 9.95 -3.65 6.03
CA GLU A 50 9.60 -5.00 5.56
C GLU A 50 8.99 -4.92 4.16
N ILE A 51 9.16 -5.97 3.36
CA ILE A 51 8.64 -6.06 1.99
C ILE A 51 7.75 -7.30 1.90
N HIS A 52 6.51 -7.08 1.51
CA HIS A 52 5.48 -8.09 1.32
C HIS A 52 5.29 -8.33 -0.16
N ALA A 53 5.41 -9.58 -0.62
CA ALA A 53 5.05 -9.96 -1.97
C ALA A 53 3.53 -9.99 -2.12
N LEU A 54 3.02 -9.51 -3.24
CA LEU A 54 1.61 -9.51 -3.60
C LEU A 54 1.36 -10.40 -4.84
N PRO A 55 0.19 -11.03 -4.95
CA PRO A 55 -0.17 -11.79 -6.13
C PRO A 55 -0.45 -10.90 -7.36
N ASN A 56 -0.88 -9.66 -7.13
CA ASN A 56 -1.38 -8.73 -8.13
C ASN A 56 -0.66 -7.38 -8.09
N MET A 57 -0.75 -6.59 -9.17
CA MET A 57 -0.26 -5.21 -9.14
C MET A 57 -1.21 -4.37 -8.28
N ALA A 58 -0.76 -3.97 -7.10
CA ALA A 58 -1.50 -3.08 -6.21
C ALA A 58 -0.99 -1.65 -6.30
N SER A 59 -1.88 -0.67 -6.14
CA SER A 59 -1.53 0.75 -6.29
C SER A 59 -2.05 1.65 -5.17
N ALA A 60 -2.93 1.16 -4.30
CA ALA A 60 -3.45 1.93 -3.18
C ALA A 60 -3.81 1.06 -1.98
N LEU A 61 -3.67 1.64 -0.79
CA LEU A 61 -3.99 1.02 0.50
C LEU A 61 -4.80 1.98 1.37
N ALA A 62 -5.83 1.44 2.02
CA ALA A 62 -6.60 2.13 3.04
C ALA A 62 -6.65 1.28 4.33
N ARG A 63 -6.50 1.92 5.48
CA ARG A 63 -6.77 1.27 6.77
C ARG A 63 -8.27 1.03 6.92
N ILE A 64 -8.67 -0.16 7.32
CA ILE A 64 -10.04 -0.47 7.78
C ILE A 64 -10.07 -0.39 9.31
N ASP A 65 -9.18 -1.15 9.96
CA ASP A 65 -8.97 -1.20 11.41
C ASP A 65 -7.55 -1.71 11.72
N ASP A 66 -7.26 -2.05 12.98
CA ASP A 66 -5.93 -2.52 13.41
C ASP A 66 -5.50 -3.84 12.77
N ALA A 67 -6.45 -4.68 12.35
CA ALA A 67 -6.18 -6.00 11.79
C ALA A 67 -6.31 -6.03 10.26
N ARG A 68 -7.02 -5.06 9.67
CA ARG A 68 -7.46 -5.13 8.27
C ARG A 68 -7.14 -3.86 7.50
N GLN A 69 -6.76 -4.07 6.25
CA GLN A 69 -6.55 -3.04 5.24
C GLN A 69 -7.39 -3.36 4.00
N LEU A 70 -7.74 -2.35 3.22
CA LEU A 70 -8.28 -2.51 1.87
C LEU A 70 -7.17 -2.18 0.88
N ILE A 71 -6.92 -3.06 -0.09
CA ILE A 71 -5.96 -2.86 -1.17
C ILE A 71 -6.69 -2.82 -2.50
N VAL A 72 -6.33 -1.86 -3.36
CA VAL A 72 -6.81 -1.77 -4.74
C VAL A 72 -5.74 -2.32 -5.67
N THR A 73 -6.15 -3.23 -6.54
CA THR A 73 -5.29 -3.97 -7.46
C THR A 73 -5.78 -3.87 -8.91
N ASP A 74 -5.02 -4.46 -9.83
CA ASP A 74 -5.34 -4.56 -11.24
C ASP A 74 -6.67 -5.27 -11.55
N ASP A 75 -7.16 -6.18 -10.69
CA ASP A 75 -8.40 -6.94 -10.93
C ASP A 75 -9.48 -6.77 -9.84
N GLY A 76 -9.19 -6.04 -8.77
CA GLY A 76 -10.15 -5.92 -7.67
C GLY A 76 -9.69 -5.17 -6.43
N LEU A 77 -10.66 -5.03 -5.52
CA LEU A 77 -10.48 -4.56 -4.16
C LEU A 77 -10.40 -5.78 -3.25
N TYR A 78 -9.37 -5.84 -2.41
CA TYR A 78 -9.11 -6.95 -1.50
C TYR A 78 -9.01 -6.46 -0.07
N VAL A 79 -9.61 -7.19 0.87
CA VAL A 79 -9.32 -7.05 2.29
C VAL A 79 -8.04 -7.82 2.60
N ARG A 80 -7.00 -7.11 3.04
CA ARG A 80 -5.75 -7.68 3.54
C ARG A 80 -5.79 -7.82 5.05
N GLN A 81 -5.42 -8.99 5.55
CA GLN A 81 -5.09 -9.21 6.96
C GLN A 81 -3.66 -8.74 7.23
N VAL A 82 -3.48 -7.83 8.19
CA VAL A 82 -2.15 -7.25 8.49
C VAL A 82 -1.18 -8.29 9.01
N ALA A 83 -1.68 -9.23 9.83
CA ALA A 83 -0.85 -10.20 10.55
C ALA A 83 -0.10 -11.19 9.65
N ASP A 84 -0.71 -11.62 8.55
CA ASP A 84 -0.17 -12.66 7.66
C ASP A 84 -0.16 -12.26 6.17
N GLY A 85 -0.72 -11.10 5.83
CA GLY A 85 -0.83 -10.62 4.46
C GLY A 85 -1.91 -11.31 3.62
N ARG A 86 -2.77 -12.17 4.21
CA ARG A 86 -3.83 -12.87 3.47
C ARG A 86 -4.76 -11.85 2.81
N LEU A 87 -5.04 -12.07 1.52
CA LEU A 87 -5.97 -11.26 0.72
C LEU A 87 -7.27 -12.01 0.49
N GLU A 88 -8.38 -11.30 0.66
CA GLU A 88 -9.73 -11.80 0.38
C GLU A 88 -10.45 -10.81 -0.52
N LEU A 89 -10.98 -11.29 -1.66
CA LEU A 89 -11.66 -10.43 -2.63
C LEU A 89 -12.91 -9.81 -1.99
N PHE A 90 -12.96 -8.48 -1.99
CA PHE A 90 -14.12 -7.71 -1.57
C PHE A 90 -15.03 -7.36 -2.75
N ALA A 91 -14.44 -6.89 -3.85
CA ALA A 91 -15.16 -6.55 -5.07
C ALA A 91 -14.22 -6.66 -6.28
N ALA A 92 -14.71 -7.26 -7.37
CA ALA A 92 -13.99 -7.25 -8.64
C ALA A 92 -14.01 -5.83 -9.25
N LEU A 93 -12.93 -5.47 -9.94
CA LEU A 93 -12.81 -4.19 -10.64
C LEU A 93 -12.22 -4.45 -12.03
N GLU A 94 -13.05 -4.33 -13.06
CA GLU A 94 -12.65 -4.59 -14.46
C GLU A 94 -11.88 -5.92 -14.64
N ALA A 95 -12.20 -6.94 -13.84
CA ALA A 95 -11.46 -8.20 -13.78
C ALA A 95 -11.42 -8.98 -15.11
N ASP A 96 -12.32 -8.67 -16.04
CA ASP A 96 -12.39 -9.22 -17.39
C ASP A 96 -11.61 -8.41 -18.44
N ASN A 97 -10.98 -7.30 -18.05
CA ASN A 97 -10.23 -6.40 -18.92
C ASN A 97 -8.73 -6.38 -18.58
N PRO A 98 -7.90 -7.26 -19.18
CA PRO A 98 -6.47 -7.32 -18.88
C PRO A 98 -5.68 -6.11 -19.40
N ALA A 99 -6.32 -5.17 -20.11
CA ALA A 99 -5.69 -3.95 -20.60
C ALA A 99 -5.72 -2.81 -19.57
N THR A 100 -6.50 -2.93 -18.48
CA THR A 100 -6.59 -1.93 -17.43
C THR A 100 -5.93 -2.39 -16.14
N ARG A 101 -5.66 -1.42 -15.26
CA ARG A 101 -5.19 -1.64 -13.90
C ARG A 101 -5.60 -0.45 -13.04
N SER A 102 -5.64 -0.65 -11.73
CA SER A 102 -5.72 0.46 -10.79
C SER A 102 -4.50 1.38 -10.89
N ASN A 103 -4.69 2.64 -10.50
CA ASN A 103 -3.63 3.63 -10.37
C ASN A 103 -3.79 4.35 -9.02
N ASP A 104 -3.57 5.65 -8.97
CA ASP A 104 -3.60 6.40 -7.72
C ASP A 104 -5.01 6.48 -7.12
N SER A 105 -5.10 6.48 -5.79
CA SER A 105 -6.37 6.55 -5.05
C SER A 105 -6.14 7.03 -3.62
N ARG A 106 -7.16 7.65 -3.02
CA ARG A 106 -7.12 8.08 -1.62
C ARG A 106 -8.50 7.96 -0.98
N VAL A 107 -8.51 7.67 0.32
CA VAL A 107 -9.72 7.68 1.14
C VAL A 107 -10.24 9.12 1.26
N HIS A 108 -11.51 9.33 0.95
CA HIS A 108 -12.18 10.62 1.18
C HIS A 108 -12.21 10.92 2.70
N PRO A 109 -12.14 12.19 3.15
CA PRO A 109 -12.18 12.52 4.58
C PRO A 109 -13.40 12.01 5.37
N SER A 110 -14.49 11.60 4.69
CA SER A 110 -15.65 10.96 5.34
C SER A 110 -15.54 9.44 5.47
N GLY A 111 -14.45 8.83 5.00
CA GLY A 111 -14.17 7.40 5.05
C GLY A 111 -13.32 6.97 6.25
N THR A 112 -13.28 7.80 7.30
CA THR A 112 -12.52 7.59 8.55
C THR A 112 -13.45 7.33 9.73
#